data_AF-A0A373DGN6-F1
#
_entry.id   AF-A0A373DGN6-F1
#
_cell.length_a   1.000
_cell.length_b   1.000
_cell.length_c   1.000
_cell.angle_alpha   90.00
_cell.angle_beta   90.00
_cell.angle_gamma   90.00
#
_symmetry.space_group_name_H-M   'P 1'
#
loop_
_entity.id
_entity.type
_entity.pdbx_description
1 polymer ?
#
loop_
_entity_poly.entity_id
_entity_poly.type
_entity_poly.pdbx_seq_one_letter_code
_entity_poly.pdbx_strand_id
1 'polypeptide(L)'
;MAATRENTQAAREAKLDELHKKLTGAVEQLVSGDDWARALAFAARFRARSFSNTLLIWVQHQGAYEAGRVPEPMPSYVAGYREWQTLGRQVEKGQAGYQILAPVTGRFASSNPADAESWRRLGKGERPRPGEVVRSKMITVRPAYVWDASQTAGEPLPEPPAPTLL
;
A
#
# COMPACT_ATOMS: atom_id res chain seq x y z
N MET A 1 -3.35 -24.30 -19.68
CA MET A 1 -2.65 -23.78 -18.48
C MET A 1 -1.70 -22.61 -18.78
N ALA A 2 -0.99 -22.57 -19.92
CA ALA A 2 -0.12 -21.43 -20.28
C ALA A 2 -0.90 -20.13 -20.56
N ALA A 3 -1.96 -20.20 -21.39
CA ALA A 3 -2.80 -19.05 -21.72
C ALA A 3 -3.46 -18.38 -20.49
N THR A 4 -3.78 -19.16 -19.45
CA THR A 4 -4.33 -18.61 -18.19
C THR A 4 -3.30 -17.81 -17.42
N ARG A 5 -2.01 -18.22 -17.44
CA ARG A 5 -0.92 -17.51 -16.76
C ARG A 5 -0.56 -16.21 -17.46
N GLU A 6 -0.47 -16.25 -18.79
CA GLU A 6 -0.23 -15.06 -19.63
C GLU A 6 -1.35 -14.03 -19.43
N ASN A 7 -2.62 -14.47 -19.44
CA ASN A 7 -3.74 -13.57 -19.20
C ASN A 7 -3.72 -12.95 -17.78
N THR A 8 -3.35 -13.73 -16.75
CA THR A 8 -3.19 -13.16 -15.39
C THR A 8 -2.02 -12.18 -15.27
N GLN A 9 -0.95 -12.39 -16.04
CA GLN A 9 0.18 -11.46 -16.06
C GLN A 9 -0.21 -10.16 -16.76
N ALA A 10 -0.82 -10.24 -17.94
CA ALA A 10 -1.30 -9.09 -18.68
C ALA A 10 -2.30 -8.26 -17.86
N ALA A 11 -3.26 -8.91 -17.18
CA ALA A 11 -4.21 -8.21 -16.32
C ALA A 11 -3.53 -7.48 -15.14
N ARG A 12 -2.45 -8.07 -14.59
CA ARG A 12 -1.67 -7.44 -13.51
C ARG A 12 -0.89 -6.24 -14.03
N GLU A 13 -0.25 -6.35 -15.19
CA GLU A 13 0.50 -5.26 -15.83
C GLU A 13 -0.44 -4.10 -16.16
N ALA A 14 -1.60 -4.37 -16.78
CA ALA A 14 -2.62 -3.37 -17.05
C ALA A 14 -3.08 -2.65 -15.76
N LYS A 15 -3.26 -3.39 -14.65
CA LYS A 15 -3.65 -2.78 -13.38
C LYS A 15 -2.54 -1.94 -12.75
N LEU A 16 -1.28 -2.32 -12.93
CA LEU A 16 -0.13 -1.52 -12.52
C LEU A 16 -0.05 -0.23 -13.33
N ASP A 17 -0.26 -0.30 -14.64
CA ASP A 17 -0.23 0.87 -15.53
C ASP A 17 -1.37 1.84 -15.20
N GLU A 18 -2.59 1.34 -14.96
CA GLU A 18 -3.72 2.16 -14.51
C GLU A 18 -3.40 2.87 -13.19
N LEU A 19 -2.81 2.15 -12.24
CA LEU A 19 -2.44 2.71 -10.95
C LEU A 19 -1.32 3.74 -11.07
N HIS A 20 -0.36 3.52 -11.97
CA HIS A 20 0.69 4.48 -12.28
C HIS A 20 0.12 5.75 -12.91
N LYS A 21 -0.77 5.64 -13.90
CA LYS A 21 -1.47 6.78 -14.51
C LYS A 21 -2.24 7.61 -13.47
N LYS A 22 -2.93 6.94 -12.54
CA LYS A 22 -3.63 7.61 -11.43
C LYS A 22 -2.66 8.38 -10.52
N LEU A 23 -1.50 7.78 -10.21
CA LEU A 23 -0.47 8.45 -9.42
C LEU A 23 0.10 9.66 -10.17
N THR A 24 0.42 9.52 -11.45
CA THR A 24 0.92 10.63 -12.28
C THR A 24 -0.08 11.77 -12.33
N GLY A 25 -1.36 11.47 -12.61
CA GLY A 25 -2.42 12.48 -12.58
C GLY A 25 -2.55 13.17 -11.21
N ALA A 26 -2.43 12.43 -10.11
CA ALA A 26 -2.45 13.01 -8.77
C ALA A 26 -1.30 13.99 -8.52
N VAL A 27 -0.11 13.67 -9.03
CA VAL A 27 1.08 14.55 -8.93
C VAL A 27 0.92 15.78 -9.82
N GLU A 28 0.36 15.63 -11.02
CA GLU A 28 0.10 16.73 -11.96
C GLU A 28 -0.89 17.76 -11.40
N GLN A 29 -1.77 17.39 -10.47
CA GLN A 29 -2.67 18.33 -9.78
C GLN A 29 -2.00 19.15 -8.68
N LEU A 30 -0.75 18.86 -8.31
CA LEU A 30 0.00 19.62 -7.29
C LEU A 30 0.72 20.81 -7.92
N VAL A 31 -0.06 21.76 -8.44
CA VAL A 31 0.46 22.89 -9.25
C VAL A 31 0.81 24.14 -8.43
N SER A 32 0.23 24.30 -7.24
CA SER A 32 0.43 25.46 -6.37
C SER A 32 1.01 25.08 -5.01
N GLY A 33 1.58 26.06 -4.30
CA GLY A 33 2.05 25.88 -2.92
C GLY A 33 0.94 25.41 -1.97
N ASP A 34 -0.30 25.86 -2.17
CA ASP A 34 -1.45 25.43 -1.38
C ASP A 34 -1.82 23.97 -1.65
N ASP A 35 -1.69 23.49 -2.90
CA ASP A 35 -1.91 22.08 -3.23
C ASP A 35 -0.87 21.20 -2.53
N TRP A 36 0.39 21.61 -2.56
CA TRP A 36 1.47 20.95 -1.83
C TRP A 36 1.24 20.97 -0.32
N ALA A 37 0.81 22.10 0.25
CA ALA A 37 0.52 22.22 1.67
C ALA A 37 -0.59 21.24 2.10
N ARG A 38 -1.69 21.15 1.33
CA ARG A 38 -2.77 20.18 1.58
C ARG A 38 -2.28 18.73 1.47
N ALA A 39 -1.50 18.41 0.43
CA ALA A 39 -0.94 17.07 0.25
C ALA A 39 0.01 16.67 1.39
N LEU A 40 0.86 17.59 1.86
CA LEU A 40 1.79 17.36 2.96
C LEU A 40 1.06 17.22 4.31
N ALA A 41 0.04 18.02 4.56
CA ALA A 41 -0.81 17.89 5.74
C ALA A 41 -1.48 16.51 5.80
N PHE A 42 -1.96 16.01 4.65
CA PHE A 42 -2.47 14.65 4.54
C PHE A 42 -1.36 13.60 4.77
N ALA A 43 -0.19 13.78 4.15
CA ALA A 43 0.95 12.86 4.30
C ALA A 43 1.41 12.71 5.76
N ALA A 44 1.33 13.78 6.56
CA ALA A 44 1.66 13.75 7.97
C ALA A 44 0.77 12.80 8.81
N ARG A 45 -0.43 12.43 8.32
CA ARG A 45 -1.30 11.43 8.95
C ARG A 45 -0.91 9.99 8.60
N PHE A 46 -0.18 9.77 7.49
CA PHE A 46 0.21 8.45 6.98
C PHE A 46 1.73 8.24 7.02
N ARG A 47 2.36 8.54 8.16
CA ARG A 47 3.82 8.51 8.36
C ARG A 47 4.47 7.16 8.06
N ALA A 48 3.71 6.07 8.15
CA ALA A 48 4.14 4.71 7.85
C ALA A 48 3.99 4.32 6.36
N ARG A 49 3.55 5.23 5.48
CA ARG A 49 3.33 4.96 4.05
C ARG A 49 4.25 5.83 3.21
N SER A 50 4.60 5.34 2.01
CA SER A 50 5.31 6.15 1.02
C SER A 50 4.42 7.31 0.55
N PHE A 51 5.03 8.44 0.19
CA PHE A 51 4.29 9.59 -0.33
C PHE A 51 3.42 9.23 -1.55
N SER A 52 3.89 8.33 -2.43
CA SER A 52 3.08 7.82 -3.55
C SER A 52 1.83 7.07 -3.09
N ASN A 53 1.95 6.18 -2.09
CA ASN A 53 0.78 5.47 -1.55
C ASN A 53 -0.16 6.41 -0.81
N THR A 54 0.38 7.44 -0.15
CA THR A 54 -0.38 8.53 0.46
C THR A 54 -1.22 9.27 -0.59
N LEU A 55 -0.63 9.74 -1.70
CA LEU A 55 -1.38 10.40 -2.77
C LEU A 55 -2.45 9.49 -3.40
N LEU A 56 -2.11 8.21 -3.61
CA LEU A 56 -3.08 7.22 -4.12
C LEU A 56 -4.28 7.08 -3.20
N ILE A 57 -4.07 6.97 -1.88
CA ILE A 57 -5.16 6.89 -0.91
C ILE A 57 -5.97 8.19 -0.94
N TRP A 58 -5.32 9.34 -0.94
CA TRP A 58 -5.98 10.64 -0.94
C TRP A 58 -6.95 10.83 -2.10
N VAL A 59 -6.49 10.65 -3.34
CA VAL A 59 -7.34 10.83 -4.54
C VAL A 59 -8.50 9.84 -4.57
N GLN A 60 -8.27 8.59 -4.18
CA GLN A 60 -9.32 7.58 -4.14
C GLN A 60 -10.35 7.81 -3.04
N HIS A 61 -9.91 8.35 -1.90
CA HIS A 61 -10.79 8.71 -0.79
C HIS A 61 -11.64 9.94 -1.13
N GLN A 62 -11.05 10.97 -1.73
CA GLN A 62 -11.79 12.15 -2.22
C GLN A 62 -12.90 11.74 -3.20
N GLY A 63 -12.58 10.91 -4.21
CA GLY A 63 -13.60 10.39 -5.12
C GLY A 63 -14.61 9.42 -4.46
N ALA A 64 -14.29 8.84 -3.31
CA ALA A 64 -15.26 8.08 -2.51
C ALA A 64 -16.20 8.99 -1.72
N TYR A 65 -15.67 10.10 -1.18
CA TYR A 65 -16.42 11.12 -0.46
C TYR A 65 -17.38 11.87 -1.40
N GLU A 66 -16.91 12.31 -2.55
CA GLU A 66 -17.74 12.94 -3.60
C GLU A 66 -18.88 12.03 -4.06
N ALA A 67 -18.65 10.71 -4.07
CA ALA A 67 -19.65 9.71 -4.41
C ALA A 67 -20.55 9.29 -3.22
N GLY A 68 -20.40 9.90 -2.05
CA GLY A 68 -21.17 9.58 -0.84
C GLY A 68 -20.91 8.18 -0.25
N ARG A 69 -19.79 7.53 -0.62
CA ARG A 69 -19.43 6.18 -0.15
C ARG A 69 -18.72 6.18 1.21
N VAL A 70 -18.16 7.33 1.59
CA VAL A 70 -17.55 7.57 2.90
C VAL A 70 -18.09 8.91 3.43
N PRO A 71 -18.28 9.03 4.75
CA PRO A 71 -18.93 10.21 5.34
C PRO A 71 -18.00 11.42 5.47
N GLU A 72 -16.69 11.19 5.60
CA GLU A 72 -15.70 12.24 5.84
C GLU A 72 -14.84 12.49 4.60
N PRO A 73 -14.40 13.74 4.36
CA PRO A 73 -13.51 14.07 3.24
C PRO A 73 -12.06 13.65 3.48
N MET A 74 -11.71 13.32 4.73
CA MET A 74 -10.37 12.93 5.13
C MET A 74 -10.40 11.54 5.76
N PRO A 75 -9.53 10.61 5.30
CA PRO A 75 -9.47 9.28 5.86
C PRO A 75 -8.93 9.34 7.29
N SER A 76 -9.48 8.45 8.11
CA SER A 76 -9.23 8.38 9.54
C SER A 76 -8.10 7.38 9.82
N TYR A 77 -8.30 6.13 9.43
CA TYR A 77 -7.35 5.04 9.59
C TYR A 77 -7.51 4.08 8.42
N VAL A 78 -6.41 3.82 7.71
CA VAL A 78 -6.44 3.02 6.47
C VAL A 78 -5.56 1.80 6.64
N ALA A 79 -6.16 0.62 6.52
CA ALA A 79 -5.49 -0.66 6.75
C ALA A 79 -5.84 -1.71 5.69
N GLY A 80 -5.02 -2.76 5.60
CA GLY A 80 -5.29 -3.89 4.73
C GLY A 80 -6.42 -4.78 5.27
N TYR A 81 -7.07 -5.57 4.40
CA TYR A 81 -8.19 -6.43 4.80
C TYR A 81 -7.89 -7.33 6.01
N ARG A 82 -6.73 -8.01 6.01
CA ARG A 82 -6.34 -8.89 7.13
C ARG A 82 -6.04 -8.11 8.42
N GLU A 83 -5.53 -6.90 8.30
CA GLU A 83 -5.25 -6.02 9.43
C GLU A 83 -6.55 -5.57 10.09
N TRP A 84 -7.59 -5.27 9.29
CA TRP A 84 -8.94 -5.05 9.81
C TRP A 84 -9.48 -6.25 10.57
N GLN A 85 -9.31 -7.47 10.02
CA GLN A 85 -9.73 -8.69 10.71
C GLN A 85 -9.01 -8.88 12.05
N THR A 86 -7.71 -8.55 12.14
CA THR A 86 -6.97 -8.61 13.42
C THR A 86 -7.44 -7.57 14.44
N LEU A 87 -8.03 -6.46 13.97
CA LEU A 87 -8.63 -5.43 14.80
C LEU A 87 -10.11 -5.73 15.13
N GLY A 88 -10.61 -6.93 14.80
CA GLY A 88 -12.01 -7.30 15.04
C GLY A 88 -13.01 -6.57 14.15
N ARG A 89 -12.54 -6.03 13.01
CA ARG A 89 -13.37 -5.29 12.06
C ARG A 89 -13.50 -6.04 10.74
N GLN A 90 -14.62 -5.83 10.07
CA GLN A 90 -14.93 -6.43 8.79
C GLN A 90 -15.22 -5.34 7.77
N VAL A 91 -14.60 -5.43 6.58
CA VAL A 91 -14.94 -4.53 5.47
C VAL A 91 -16.39 -4.78 5.06
N GLU A 92 -17.17 -3.70 4.96
CA GLU A 92 -18.58 -3.78 4.62
C GLU A 92 -18.78 -4.24 3.17
N LYS A 93 -19.89 -4.95 2.94
CA LYS A 93 -20.20 -5.46 1.61
C LYS A 93 -20.39 -4.31 0.62
N GLY A 94 -19.71 -4.39 -0.51
CA GLY A 94 -19.78 -3.38 -1.57
C GLY A 94 -18.76 -2.25 -1.44
N GLN A 95 -18.02 -2.16 -0.32
CA GLN A 95 -16.96 -1.17 -0.17
C GLN A 95 -15.75 -1.50 -1.04
N ALA A 96 -15.48 -0.64 -2.02
CA ALA A 96 -14.30 -0.74 -2.87
C ALA A 96 -13.05 -0.30 -2.09
N GLY A 97 -12.00 -1.11 -2.15
CA GLY A 97 -10.71 -0.78 -1.53
C GLY A 97 -9.92 0.23 -2.35
N TYR A 98 -9.14 1.05 -1.67
CA TYR A 98 -8.16 1.94 -2.28
C TYR A 98 -6.94 1.16 -2.71
N GLN A 99 -6.55 1.35 -3.96
CA GLN A 99 -5.40 0.69 -4.53
C GLN A 99 -4.10 1.36 -4.10
N ILE A 100 -3.13 0.56 -3.69
CA ILE A 100 -1.77 0.99 -3.35
C ILE A 100 -0.74 0.12 -4.04
N LEU A 101 0.50 0.61 -4.10
CA LEU A 101 1.66 -0.15 -4.52
C LEU A 101 2.25 -0.88 -3.31
N ALA A 102 2.18 -2.21 -3.32
CA ALA A 102 2.79 -3.05 -2.29
C ALA A 102 4.07 -3.70 -2.82
N PRO A 103 5.16 -3.72 -2.03
CA PRO A 103 6.38 -4.40 -2.43
C PRO A 103 6.14 -5.92 -2.46
N VAL A 104 6.66 -6.56 -3.50
CA VAL A 104 6.84 -8.01 -3.56
C VAL A 104 8.27 -8.29 -3.16
N THR A 105 8.45 -8.91 -1.99
CA THR A 105 9.76 -9.24 -1.46
C THR A 105 10.12 -10.69 -1.70
N GLY A 106 11.40 -10.97 -1.93
CA GLY A 106 11.96 -12.32 -1.95
C GLY A 106 13.00 -12.51 -0.86
N ARG A 107 13.22 -13.77 -0.49
CA ARG A 107 14.33 -14.16 0.38
C ARG A 107 15.58 -14.31 -0.48
N PHE A 108 16.67 -13.68 -0.05
CA PHE A 108 17.99 -13.78 -0.66
C PHE A 108 18.98 -14.24 0.40
N ALA A 109 19.96 -15.03 -0.01
CA ALA A 109 21.03 -15.50 0.84
C ALA A 109 22.39 -15.13 0.25
N SER A 110 23.38 -14.87 1.10
CA SER A 110 24.76 -14.65 0.69
C SER A 110 25.74 -15.13 1.77
N SER A 111 26.84 -15.76 1.35
CA SER A 111 27.98 -16.08 2.21
C SER A 111 28.96 -14.91 2.37
N ASN A 112 28.83 -13.85 1.56
CA ASN A 112 29.61 -12.61 1.66
C ASN A 112 28.67 -11.39 1.58
N PRO A 113 27.97 -11.02 2.67
CA PRO A 113 26.95 -9.96 2.63
C PRO A 113 27.46 -8.56 2.22
N ALA A 114 28.78 -8.34 2.25
CA ALA A 114 29.41 -7.09 1.82
C ALA A 114 29.46 -6.94 0.29
N ASP A 115 29.42 -8.04 -0.46
CA ASP A 115 29.37 -8.04 -1.93
C ASP A 115 27.90 -8.03 -2.39
N ALA A 116 27.52 -6.99 -3.14
CA ALA A 116 26.15 -6.80 -3.63
C ALA A 116 25.72 -7.88 -4.64
N GLU A 117 26.65 -8.43 -5.42
CA GLU A 117 26.39 -9.43 -6.46
C GLU A 117 26.36 -10.86 -5.91
N SER A 118 26.87 -11.08 -4.70
CA SER A 118 26.89 -12.39 -4.03
C SER A 118 25.51 -12.91 -3.59
N TRP A 119 24.47 -12.08 -3.70
CA TRP A 119 23.13 -12.40 -3.22
C TRP A 119 22.36 -13.26 -4.22
N ARG A 120 22.12 -14.53 -3.85
CA ARG A 120 21.27 -15.44 -4.62
C ARG A 120 19.85 -15.49 -4.08
N ARG A 121 18.85 -15.60 -4.95
CA ARG A 121 17.45 -15.76 -4.56
C ARG A 121 17.19 -17.17 -4.05
N LEU A 122 16.53 -17.28 -2.90
CA LEU A 122 16.03 -18.55 -2.38
C LEU A 122 14.66 -18.88 -2.97
N GLY A 123 14.49 -20.12 -3.43
CA GLY A 123 13.21 -20.69 -3.83
C GLY A 123 12.25 -20.88 -2.65
N LYS A 124 10.99 -21.22 -2.97
CA LYS A 124 9.97 -21.49 -1.94
C LYS A 124 10.39 -22.70 -1.10
N GLY A 125 10.54 -22.51 0.21
CA GLY A 125 10.96 -23.57 1.14
C GLY A 125 12.46 -23.88 1.13
N GLU A 126 13.25 -23.24 0.25
CA GLU A 126 14.69 -23.43 0.22
C GLU A 126 15.35 -22.89 1.49
N ARG A 127 16.26 -23.68 2.06
CA ARG A 127 17.05 -23.32 3.24
C ARG A 127 18.37 -22.67 2.79
N PRO A 128 18.87 -21.65 3.51
CA PRO A 128 20.21 -21.13 3.27
C PRO A 128 21.25 -22.23 3.52
N ARG A 129 22.39 -22.13 2.83
CA ARG A 129 23.55 -22.98 3.08
C ARG A 129 24.20 -22.58 4.41
N PRO A 130 24.94 -23.48 5.08
CA PRO A 130 25.68 -23.13 6.29
C PRO A 130 26.56 -21.90 6.06
N GLY A 131 26.50 -20.94 6.98
CA GLY A 131 27.26 -19.68 6.90
C GLY A 131 26.64 -18.58 6.01
N GLU A 132 25.54 -18.84 5.30
CA GLU A 132 24.85 -17.78 4.56
C GLU A 132 23.94 -16.93 5.46
N VAL A 133 23.97 -15.62 5.24
CA VAL A 133 23.04 -14.65 5.84
C VAL A 133 21.84 -14.47 4.93
N VAL A 134 20.64 -14.47 5.50
CA VAL A 134 19.38 -14.26 4.77
C VAL A 134 18.88 -12.82 4.94
N ARG A 135 18.47 -12.18 3.85
CA ARG A 135 17.76 -10.90 3.85
C ARG A 135 16.53 -10.95 2.95
N SER A 136 15.52 -10.18 3.32
CA SER A 136 14.38 -9.90 2.45
C SER A 136 14.74 -8.71 1.55
N LYS A 137 14.62 -8.85 0.23
CA LYS A 137 14.83 -7.76 -0.74
C LYS A 137 13.58 -7.58 -1.60
N MET A 138 13.28 -6.34 -1.98
CA MET A 138 12.22 -6.05 -2.94
C MET A 138 12.61 -6.58 -4.32
N ILE A 139 11.68 -7.25 -4.99
CA ILE A 139 11.85 -7.77 -6.36
C ILE A 139 11.07 -6.90 -7.34
N THR A 140 9.83 -6.60 -7.00
CA THR A 140 8.91 -5.85 -7.84
C THR A 140 7.80 -5.25 -6.96
N VAL A 141 6.83 -4.59 -7.58
CA VAL A 141 5.62 -4.11 -6.91
C VAL A 141 4.39 -4.82 -7.46
N ARG A 142 3.31 -4.78 -6.68
CA ARG A 142 2.00 -5.24 -7.12
C ARG A 142 0.92 -4.31 -6.60
N PRO A 143 -0.24 -4.21 -7.29
CA PRO A 143 -1.41 -3.58 -6.70
C PRO A 143 -1.84 -4.37 -5.46
N ALA A 144 -2.14 -3.65 -4.40
CA ALA A 144 -2.81 -4.17 -3.20
C ALA A 144 -3.95 -3.23 -2.82
N TYR A 145 -4.81 -3.66 -1.90
CA TYR A 145 -6.00 -2.94 -1.51
C TYR A 145 -5.98 -2.66 0.00
N VAL A 146 -6.38 -1.45 0.35
CA VAL A 146 -6.59 -0.99 1.73
C VAL A 146 -7.95 -0.30 1.81
N TRP A 147 -8.50 -0.19 3.01
CA TRP A 147 -9.81 0.43 3.25
C TRP A 147 -9.69 1.42 4.40
N ASP A 148 -10.45 2.52 4.33
CA ASP A 148 -10.63 3.42 5.48
C ASP A 148 -11.51 2.78 6.55
N ALA A 149 -11.35 3.19 7.81
CA ALA A 149 -12.16 2.75 8.93
C ALA A 149 -13.66 2.94 8.67
N SER A 150 -14.05 4.02 8.00
CA SER A 150 -15.45 4.30 7.67
C SER A 150 -16.07 3.30 6.68
N GLN A 151 -15.26 2.44 6.07
CA GLN A 151 -15.69 1.39 5.13
C GLN A 151 -15.77 0.01 5.82
N THR A 152 -15.67 -0.02 7.14
CA THR A 152 -15.64 -1.23 7.94
C THR A 152 -16.66 -1.17 9.06
N ALA A 153 -17.08 -2.33 9.56
CA ALA A 153 -17.96 -2.49 10.71
C ALA A 153 -17.27 -3.32 11.81
N GLY A 154 -17.67 -3.12 13.07
CA GLY A 154 -17.11 -3.80 14.26
C GLY A 154 -16.80 -2.81 15.40
N GLU A 155 -15.90 -3.19 16.30
CA GLU A 155 -15.52 -2.38 17.46
C GLU A 155 -14.83 -1.04 17.10
N PRO A 156 -15.07 0.04 17.88
CA PRO A 156 -14.37 1.30 17.71
C PRO A 156 -12.86 1.13 17.74
N LEU A 157 -12.16 1.88 16.88
CA LEU A 157 -10.70 1.86 16.89
C LEU A 157 -10.17 2.61 18.12
N PRO A 158 -9.04 2.16 18.69
CA PRO A 158 -8.37 2.93 19.73
C PRO A 158 -7.97 4.30 19.17
N GLU A 159 -8.23 5.35 19.93
CA GLU A 159 -7.82 6.70 19.54
C GLU A 159 -6.28 6.76 19.50
N PRO A 160 -5.68 7.28 18.42
CA PRO A 160 -4.25 7.52 18.41
C PRO A 160 -3.90 8.56 19.50
N PRO A 161 -2.78 8.38 20.22
CA PRO A 161 -2.40 9.31 21.27
C PRO A 161 -2.25 10.72 20.70
N ALA A 162 -2.96 11.67 21.29
CA ALA A 162 -2.85 13.08 20.89
C ALA A 162 -1.41 13.56 21.16
N PRO A 163 -0.78 14.27 20.21
CA PRO A 163 0.54 14.84 20.45
C PRO A 163 0.46 15.84 21.61
N THR A 164 1.22 15.57 22.68
CA THR A 164 1.42 16.55 23.74
C THR A 164 2.31 17.65 23.18
N LEU A 165 1.74 18.83 22.93
CA LEU A 165 2.53 20.01 22.59
C LEU A 165 3.25 20.47 23.85
N LEU A 166 4.58 20.61 23.77
CA LEU A 166 5.45 21.12 24.83
C LEU A 166 5.39 22.65 24.90
#